data_AF-A0A7Y5DSU6-F1
#
_entry.id   AF-A0A7Y5DSU6-F1
#
_cell.length_a   1.000
_cell.length_b   1.000
_cell.length_c   1.000
_cell.angle_alpha   90.00
_cell.angle_beta   90.00
_cell.angle_gamma   90.00
#
_symmetry.space_group_name_H-M   'P 1'
#
loop_
_entity.id
_entity.type
_entity.pdbx_description
1 polymer ?
#
loop_
_entity_poly.entity_id
_entity_poly.type
_entity_poly.pdbx_seq_one_letter_code
_entity_poly.pdbx_strand_id
1 'polypeptide(L)'
;ILSLLMLILGGFGGVINASYAMNAMIHNTAWVPGHFHLIFAGTTVIMYFAIAYYLWPVLVQKPLFSNSMALIQLWTWFIGMGILTTPWHVLGLLGQPRRISSVVYNTLLTLAWKPYELAMIFGGLILLGSACLFIYNLVKTQLSPVPEVFSQQIEYAEPIHPVESIPEYLNDFKLWNRVIAVLMAVSFGVPILQFFFMETFGSPAWGY
;
A
#
# COMPACT_ATOMS: atom_id res chain seq x y z
N ILE A 1 -4.56 12.44 7.16
CA ILE A 1 -5.18 11.72 8.29
C ILE A 1 -5.62 10.31 7.90
N LEU A 2 -6.54 10.13 6.95
CA LEU A 2 -7.03 8.79 6.53
C LEU A 2 -5.90 7.79 6.21
N SER A 3 -4.91 8.24 5.44
CA SER A 3 -3.71 7.47 5.12
C SER A 3 -2.94 7.03 6.38
N LEU A 4 -2.73 7.93 7.35
CA LEU A 4 -2.03 7.61 8.60
C LEU A 4 -2.79 6.61 9.48
N LEU A 5 -4.13 6.65 9.48
CA LEU A 5 -4.94 5.64 10.17
C LEU A 5 -4.74 4.25 9.56
N MET A 6 -4.70 4.16 8.23
CA MET A 6 -4.38 2.90 7.53
C MET A 6 -2.95 2.44 7.81
N LEU A 7 -2.00 3.38 7.90
CA LEU A 7 -0.60 3.08 8.23
C LEU A 7 -0.47 2.46 9.62
N ILE A 8 -1.20 2.97 10.61
CA ILE A 8 -1.17 2.42 11.97
C ILE A 8 -1.64 0.96 11.95
N LEU A 9 -2.79 0.69 11.34
CA LEU A 9 -3.35 -0.67 11.28
C LEU A 9 -2.46 -1.62 10.47
N GLY A 10 -1.98 -1.17 9.30
CA GLY A 10 -1.05 -1.94 8.48
C GLY A 10 0.28 -2.17 9.17
N GLY A 11 0.80 -1.17 9.89
CA GLY A 11 2.08 -1.20 10.58
C GLY A 11 2.14 -2.28 11.65
N PHE A 12 1.07 -2.41 12.46
CA PHE A 12 0.96 -3.52 13.42
C PHE A 12 1.01 -4.89 12.74
N GLY A 13 0.34 -5.05 11.59
CA GLY A 13 0.45 -6.26 10.78
C GLY A 13 1.88 -6.54 10.29
N GLY A 14 2.66 -5.49 10.02
CA GLY A 14 4.06 -5.59 9.63
C GLY A 14 4.96 -6.11 10.75
N VAL A 15 4.73 -5.63 11.98
CA VAL A 15 5.45 -6.13 13.17
C VAL A 15 5.15 -7.61 13.41
N ILE A 16 3.91 -8.05 13.19
CA ILE A 16 3.52 -9.46 13.26
C ILE A 16 4.26 -10.28 12.20
N ASN A 17 4.30 -9.81 10.95
CA ASN A 17 5.01 -10.49 9.86
C ASN A 17 6.52 -10.55 10.07
N ALA A 18 7.11 -9.55 10.72
CA ALA A 18 8.53 -9.52 11.05
C ALA A 18 8.90 -10.44 12.24
N SER A 19 7.90 -10.87 13.02
CA SER A 19 8.10 -11.72 14.19
C SER A 19 8.17 -13.19 13.78
N TYR A 20 9.35 -13.81 13.86
CA TYR A 20 9.65 -15.16 13.34
C TYR A 20 8.56 -16.21 13.63
N ALA A 21 8.22 -16.41 14.91
CA ALA A 21 7.23 -17.41 15.32
C ALA A 21 5.80 -17.07 14.86
N MET A 22 5.45 -15.78 14.85
CA MET A 22 4.12 -15.35 14.42
C MET A 22 3.95 -15.45 12.91
N ASN A 23 5.00 -15.12 12.15
CA ASN A 23 4.99 -15.27 10.70
C ASN A 23 4.67 -16.71 10.29
N ALA A 24 5.16 -17.72 10.99
CA ALA A 24 4.84 -19.11 10.69
C ALA A 24 3.34 -19.43 10.69
N MET A 25 2.53 -18.70 11.48
CA MET A 25 1.08 -18.88 11.55
C MET A 25 0.32 -18.20 10.39
N ILE A 26 0.88 -17.13 9.82
CA ILE A 26 0.21 -16.29 8.81
C ILE A 26 0.90 -16.35 7.44
N HIS A 27 2.01 -17.09 7.33
CA HIS A 27 2.78 -17.17 6.11
C HIS A 27 1.94 -17.80 5.00
N ASN A 28 1.95 -17.18 3.82
CA ASN A 28 1.15 -17.59 2.67
C ASN A 28 -0.38 -17.66 2.91
N THR A 29 -0.91 -16.97 3.92
CA THR A 29 -2.36 -16.80 4.09
C THR A 29 -2.86 -15.44 3.56
N ALA A 30 -4.18 -15.26 3.52
CA ALA A 30 -4.84 -14.00 3.16
C ALA A 30 -4.44 -12.81 4.06
N TRP A 31 -3.83 -13.08 5.22
CA TRP A 31 -3.27 -12.06 6.12
C TRP A 31 -2.26 -11.15 5.41
N VAL A 32 -1.34 -11.75 4.63
CA VAL A 32 -0.25 -11.00 4.00
C VAL A 32 -0.76 -9.98 2.97
N PRO A 33 -1.69 -10.34 2.05
CA PRO A 33 -2.41 -9.36 1.24
C PRO A 33 -3.13 -8.29 2.07
N GLY A 34 -3.81 -8.66 3.16
CA GLY A 34 -4.46 -7.72 4.07
C GLY A 34 -3.50 -6.63 4.57
N HIS A 35 -2.37 -7.05 5.13
CA HIS A 35 -1.32 -6.15 5.62
C HIS A 35 -0.78 -5.24 4.50
N PHE A 36 -0.36 -5.83 3.37
CA PHE A 36 0.24 -5.06 2.28
C PHE A 36 -0.73 -4.02 1.71
N HIS A 37 -2.01 -4.37 1.58
CA HIS A 37 -3.01 -3.44 1.05
C HIS A 37 -3.27 -2.29 2.01
N LEU A 38 -3.21 -2.47 3.33
CA LEU A 38 -3.28 -1.36 4.29
C LEU A 38 -2.09 -0.38 4.14
N ILE A 39 -0.88 -0.90 3.92
CA ILE A 39 0.33 -0.08 3.74
C ILE A 39 0.34 0.59 2.35
N PHE A 40 0.32 -0.19 1.27
CA PHE A 40 0.46 0.35 -0.07
C PHE A 40 -0.85 1.02 -0.54
N ALA A 41 -1.93 0.25 -0.67
CA ALA A 41 -3.19 0.78 -1.21
C ALA A 41 -3.95 1.68 -0.22
N GLY A 42 -3.79 1.49 1.09
CA GLY A 42 -4.43 2.29 2.13
C GLY A 42 -3.65 3.55 2.47
N THR A 43 -2.33 3.44 2.67
CA THR A 43 -1.52 4.61 3.07
C THR A 43 -1.00 5.36 1.84
N THR A 44 -0.25 4.67 0.99
CA THR A 44 0.51 5.29 -0.11
C THR A 44 -0.42 5.81 -1.21
N VAL A 45 -1.39 5.00 -1.65
CA VAL A 45 -2.31 5.40 -2.72
C VAL A 45 -3.25 6.54 -2.30
N ILE A 46 -3.72 6.58 -1.05
CA ILE A 46 -4.49 7.74 -0.54
C ILE A 46 -3.66 9.03 -0.59
N MET A 47 -2.37 8.96 -0.24
CA MET A 47 -1.47 10.12 -0.36
C MET A 47 -1.32 10.54 -1.82
N TYR A 48 -1.15 9.59 -2.74
CA TYR A 48 -1.07 9.90 -4.17
C TYR A 48 -2.35 10.52 -4.71
N PHE A 49 -3.54 10.10 -4.25
CA PHE A 49 -4.79 10.76 -4.63
C PHE A 49 -4.86 12.20 -4.12
N ALA A 50 -4.45 12.44 -2.88
CA ALA A 50 -4.40 13.81 -2.33
C ALA A 50 -3.41 14.69 -3.10
N ILE A 51 -2.22 14.16 -3.42
CA ILE A 51 -1.21 14.83 -4.26
C ILE A 51 -1.78 15.11 -5.65
N ALA A 52 -2.48 14.15 -6.25
CA ALA A 52 -3.10 14.33 -7.56
C ALA A 52 -4.17 15.42 -7.52
N TYR A 53 -5.04 15.47 -6.51
CA TYR A 53 -6.02 16.54 -6.38
C TYR A 53 -5.41 17.92 -6.16
N TYR A 54 -4.21 17.98 -5.56
CA TYR A 54 -3.47 19.23 -5.39
C TYR A 54 -2.71 19.65 -6.67
N LEU A 55 -1.96 18.73 -7.30
CA LEU A 55 -1.10 19.04 -8.44
C LEU A 55 -1.84 19.05 -9.77
N TRP A 56 -2.91 18.27 -9.94
CA TRP A 56 -3.61 18.19 -11.22
C TRP A 56 -4.14 19.55 -11.69
N PRO A 57 -4.83 20.35 -10.85
CA PRO A 57 -5.27 21.70 -11.21
C PRO A 57 -4.13 22.62 -11.66
N VAL A 58 -2.96 22.51 -11.01
CA VAL A 58 -1.75 23.28 -11.36
C VAL A 58 -1.21 22.86 -12.72
N LEU A 59 -1.14 21.55 -12.99
CA LEU A 59 -0.62 21.00 -14.24
C LEU A 59 -1.51 21.34 -15.44
N VAL A 60 -2.84 21.27 -15.29
CA VAL A 60 -3.77 21.60 -16.38
C VAL A 60 -4.18 23.08 -16.41
N GLN A 61 -3.69 23.88 -15.46
CA GLN A 61 -4.02 25.29 -15.28
C GLN A 61 -5.53 25.56 -15.21
N LYS A 62 -6.30 24.65 -14.59
CA LYS A 62 -7.75 24.75 -14.41
C LYS A 62 -8.14 24.38 -12.99
N PRO A 63 -9.11 25.07 -12.37
CA PRO A 63 -9.56 24.73 -11.02
C PRO A 63 -10.16 23.32 -10.99
N LEU A 64 -9.98 22.60 -9.88
CA LEU A 64 -10.53 21.27 -9.68
C LEU A 64 -12.07 21.31 -9.83
N PHE A 65 -12.62 20.35 -10.58
CA PHE A 65 -14.06 20.30 -10.89
C PHE A 65 -14.94 20.27 -9.64
N SER A 66 -14.58 19.46 -8.62
CA SER A 66 -15.29 19.46 -7.34
C SER A 66 -14.41 18.98 -6.18
N ASN A 67 -14.27 19.83 -5.17
CA ASN A 67 -13.62 19.49 -3.90
C ASN A 67 -14.47 18.50 -3.08
N SER A 68 -15.79 18.65 -3.09
CA SER A 68 -16.69 17.72 -2.39
C SER A 68 -16.59 16.30 -2.96
N MET A 69 -16.46 16.17 -4.29
CA MET A 69 -16.27 14.86 -4.93
C MET A 69 -14.91 14.25 -4.60
N ALA A 70 -13.84 15.06 -4.53
CA ALA A 70 -12.53 14.59 -4.08
C ALA A 70 -12.59 14.05 -2.65
N LEU A 71 -13.27 14.75 -1.73
CA LEU A 71 -13.47 14.27 -0.36
C LEU A 71 -14.27 12.96 -0.31
N ILE A 72 -15.38 12.87 -1.06
CA ILE A 72 -16.18 11.64 -1.15
C ILE A 72 -15.34 10.49 -1.69
N GLN A 73 -14.52 10.73 -2.72
CA GLN A 73 -13.63 9.72 -3.29
C GLN A 73 -12.63 9.20 -2.25
N LEU A 74 -11.98 10.09 -1.50
CA LEU A 74 -11.00 9.72 -0.47
C LEU A 74 -11.64 8.93 0.68
N TRP A 75 -12.84 9.33 1.12
CA TRP A 75 -13.59 8.60 2.15
C TRP A 75 -14.08 7.24 1.68
N THR A 76 -14.64 7.15 0.47
CA THR A 76 -15.09 5.88 -0.10
C THR A 76 -13.91 4.93 -0.32
N TRP A 77 -12.73 5.44 -0.73
CA TRP A 77 -11.53 4.63 -0.81
C TRP A 77 -11.11 4.08 0.56
N PHE A 78 -11.04 4.95 1.57
CA PHE A 78 -10.69 4.56 2.94
C PHE A 78 -11.65 3.49 3.50
N ILE A 79 -12.97 3.70 3.36
CA ILE A 79 -13.98 2.74 3.83
C ILE A 79 -13.89 1.42 3.04
N GLY A 80 -13.77 1.50 1.71
CA GLY A 80 -13.61 0.34 0.84
C GLY A 80 -12.38 -0.48 1.19
N MET A 81 -11.26 0.18 1.49
CA MET A 81 -10.03 -0.47 1.97
C MET A 81 -10.28 -1.20 3.29
N GLY A 82 -10.94 -0.56 4.27
CA GLY A 82 -11.25 -1.19 5.55
C GLY A 82 -12.13 -2.43 5.41
N ILE A 83 -13.17 -2.36 4.57
CA ILE A 83 -14.07 -3.49 4.29
C ILE A 83 -13.37 -4.59 3.49
N LEU A 84 -12.45 -4.26 2.59
CA LEU A 84 -11.67 -5.24 1.83
C LEU A 84 -10.65 -5.97 2.72
N THR A 85 -9.88 -5.22 3.53
CA THR A 85 -8.71 -5.78 4.23
C THR A 85 -9.06 -6.44 5.55
N THR A 86 -10.13 -6.01 6.25
CA THR A 86 -10.52 -6.64 7.53
C THR A 86 -10.85 -8.13 7.35
N PRO A 87 -11.70 -8.53 6.38
CA PRO A 87 -11.95 -9.94 6.07
C PRO A 87 -10.67 -10.72 5.75
N TRP A 88 -9.73 -10.14 5.00
CA TRP A 88 -8.46 -10.81 4.69
C TRP A 88 -7.59 -11.12 5.91
N HIS A 89 -7.56 -10.24 6.92
CA HIS A 89 -6.85 -10.56 8.16
C HIS A 89 -7.54 -11.69 8.91
N VAL A 90 -8.88 -11.66 9.01
CA VAL A 90 -9.64 -12.73 9.68
C VAL A 90 -9.48 -14.06 8.94
N LEU A 91 -9.67 -14.08 7.63
CA LEU A 91 -9.49 -15.26 6.77
C LEU A 91 -8.06 -15.80 6.84
N GLY A 92 -7.07 -14.91 6.91
CA GLY A 92 -5.68 -15.28 7.08
C GLY A 92 -5.41 -16.03 8.38
N LEU A 93 -6.06 -15.63 9.48
CA LEU A 93 -6.02 -16.33 10.76
C LEU A 93 -6.82 -17.64 10.74
N LEU A 94 -7.88 -17.72 9.94
CA LEU A 94 -8.64 -18.95 9.69
C LEU A 94 -7.94 -19.90 8.69
N GLY A 95 -6.73 -19.57 8.23
CA GLY A 95 -5.92 -20.42 7.37
C GLY A 95 -6.29 -20.38 5.89
N GLN A 96 -7.06 -19.39 5.42
CA GLN A 96 -7.31 -19.24 3.99
C GLN A 96 -5.99 -18.89 3.28
N PRO A 97 -5.51 -19.72 2.33
CA PRO A 97 -4.27 -19.43 1.62
C PRO A 97 -4.45 -18.24 0.68
N ARG A 98 -3.38 -17.50 0.43
CA ARG A 98 -3.35 -16.49 -0.65
C ARG A 98 -3.09 -17.18 -2.01
N ARG A 99 -3.40 -16.47 -3.10
CA ARG A 99 -3.11 -16.91 -4.49
C ARG A 99 -3.88 -18.17 -4.92
N ILE A 100 -5.11 -18.30 -4.45
CA ILE A 100 -6.07 -19.30 -4.93
C ILE A 100 -7.27 -18.57 -5.56
N SER A 101 -7.85 -19.16 -6.61
CA SER A 101 -9.02 -18.60 -7.29
C SER A 101 -10.33 -19.03 -6.63
N SER A 102 -10.42 -20.29 -6.20
CA SER A 102 -11.57 -20.85 -5.51
C SER A 102 -11.17 -22.05 -4.67
N VAL A 103 -12.04 -22.39 -3.72
CA VAL A 103 -11.91 -23.59 -2.91
C VAL A 103 -13.05 -24.53 -3.29
N VAL A 104 -12.71 -25.66 -3.90
CA VAL A 104 -13.71 -26.62 -4.44
C VAL A 104 -14.28 -27.54 -3.36
N TYR A 105 -13.65 -27.59 -2.18
CA TYR A 105 -14.05 -28.47 -1.08
C TYR A 105 -15.12 -27.82 -0.20
N ASN A 106 -16.18 -28.56 0.11
CA ASN A 106 -17.29 -28.12 0.98
C ASN A 106 -17.13 -28.67 2.41
N THR A 107 -16.15 -28.13 3.13
CA THR A 107 -15.89 -28.46 4.54
C THR A 107 -16.51 -27.39 5.44
N LEU A 108 -16.71 -27.69 6.74
CA LEU A 108 -17.19 -26.68 7.69
C LEU A 108 -16.28 -25.45 7.74
N LEU A 109 -14.96 -25.63 7.58
CA LEU A 109 -13.99 -24.54 7.56
C LEU A 109 -14.19 -23.62 6.34
N THR A 110 -14.31 -24.20 5.14
CA THR A 110 -14.46 -23.43 3.89
C THR A 110 -15.83 -22.76 3.79
N LEU A 111 -16.86 -23.34 4.41
CA LEU A 111 -18.16 -22.69 4.58
C LEU A 111 -18.08 -21.46 5.49
N ALA A 112 -17.26 -21.49 6.54
CA ALA A 112 -17.07 -20.37 7.45
C ALA A 112 -16.38 -19.16 6.79
N TRP A 113 -15.68 -19.36 5.67
CA TRP A 113 -15.01 -18.28 4.93
C TRP A 113 -15.98 -17.43 4.09
N LYS A 114 -17.09 -18.02 3.61
CA LYS A 114 -17.99 -17.38 2.65
C LYS A 114 -18.51 -15.99 3.05
N PRO A 115 -18.93 -15.72 4.31
CA PRO A 115 -19.39 -14.39 4.69
C PRO A 115 -18.30 -13.31 4.54
N TYR A 116 -17.06 -13.67 4.84
CA TYR A 116 -15.90 -12.79 4.72
C TYR A 116 -15.53 -12.55 3.26
N GLU A 117 -15.60 -13.59 2.42
CA GLU A 117 -15.41 -13.50 0.97
C GLU A 117 -16.44 -12.57 0.31
N LEU A 118 -17.71 -12.65 0.75
CA LEU A 118 -18.73 -11.70 0.29
C LEU A 118 -18.42 -10.27 0.73
N ALA A 119 -18.02 -10.07 1.99
CA ALA A 119 -17.67 -8.75 2.50
C ALA A 119 -16.51 -8.11 1.72
N MET A 120 -15.45 -8.86 1.41
CA MET A 120 -14.33 -8.35 0.61
C MET A 120 -14.76 -7.97 -0.82
N ILE A 121 -15.71 -8.68 -1.44
CA ILE A 121 -16.25 -8.31 -2.76
C ILE A 121 -16.95 -6.95 -2.67
N PHE A 122 -17.77 -6.73 -1.64
CA PHE A 122 -18.40 -5.42 -1.42
C PHE A 122 -17.36 -4.31 -1.23
N GLY A 123 -16.31 -4.56 -0.44
CA GLY A 123 -15.18 -3.63 -0.31
C GLY A 123 -14.52 -3.31 -1.66
N GLY A 124 -14.30 -4.32 -2.49
CA GLY A 124 -13.76 -4.18 -3.85
C GLY A 124 -14.64 -3.34 -4.76
N LEU A 125 -15.96 -3.50 -4.72
CA LEU A 125 -16.90 -2.70 -5.51
C LEU A 125 -16.91 -1.23 -5.07
N ILE A 126 -16.79 -0.95 -3.78
CA ILE A 126 -16.66 0.42 -3.26
C ILE A 126 -15.36 1.06 -3.77
N LEU A 127 -14.26 0.31 -3.76
CA LEU A 127 -12.97 0.77 -4.30
C LEU A 127 -13.04 1.05 -5.80
N LEU A 128 -13.69 0.19 -6.57
CA LEU A 128 -13.92 0.41 -8.00
C LEU A 128 -14.71 1.71 -8.23
N GLY A 129 -15.81 1.91 -7.48
CA GLY A 129 -16.59 3.15 -7.54
C GLY A 129 -15.76 4.39 -7.20
N SER A 130 -14.92 4.30 -6.16
CA SER A 130 -14.01 5.36 -5.78
C SER A 130 -12.95 5.66 -6.86
N ALA A 131 -12.35 4.64 -7.47
CA ALA A 131 -11.41 4.82 -8.59
C ALA A 131 -12.08 5.49 -9.80
N CYS A 132 -13.32 5.11 -10.12
CA CYS A 132 -14.11 5.76 -11.17
C CYS A 132 -14.39 7.24 -10.83
N LEU A 133 -14.74 7.55 -9.57
CA LEU A 133 -14.92 8.94 -9.11
C LEU A 133 -13.64 9.76 -9.22
N PHE A 134 -12.49 9.16 -8.91
CA PHE A 134 -11.19 9.80 -9.05
C PHE A 134 -10.93 10.20 -10.50
N ILE A 135 -11.01 9.24 -11.43
CA ILE A 135 -10.80 9.47 -12.87
C ILE A 135 -11.80 10.51 -13.39
N TYR A 136 -13.08 10.37 -13.03
CA TYR A 136 -14.12 11.30 -13.46
C TYR A 136 -13.83 12.74 -13.05
N ASN A 137 -13.41 12.98 -11.79
CA ASN A 137 -13.12 14.32 -11.29
C ASN A 137 -11.93 14.95 -12.05
N LEU A 138 -10.87 14.17 -12.31
CA LEU A 138 -9.70 14.65 -13.06
C LEU A 138 -10.03 14.96 -14.53
N VAL A 139 -10.78 14.08 -15.20
CA VAL A 139 -11.20 14.26 -16.60
C VAL A 139 -12.11 15.49 -16.72
N LYS A 140 -13.08 15.65 -15.82
CA LYS A 140 -13.94 16.84 -15.82
C LYS A 140 -13.18 18.13 -15.56
N THR A 141 -12.15 18.08 -14.72
CA THR A 141 -11.23 19.21 -14.49
C THR A 141 -10.50 19.59 -15.78
N GLN A 142 -9.93 18.60 -16.47
CA GLN A 142 -9.18 18.83 -17.72
C GLN A 142 -10.08 19.36 -18.85
N LEU A 143 -11.31 18.82 -18.97
CA LEU A 143 -12.28 19.20 -20.00
C LEU A 143 -13.08 20.47 -19.65
N SER A 144 -12.85 21.08 -18.48
CA SER A 144 -13.59 22.27 -18.05
C SER A 144 -13.39 23.42 -19.05
N PRO A 145 -14.47 24.10 -19.49
CA PRO A 145 -14.39 25.23 -20.42
C PRO A 145 -14.02 26.55 -19.74
N VAL A 146 -13.75 26.53 -18.42
CA VAL A 146 -13.43 27.74 -17.65
C VAL A 146 -12.17 28.41 -18.24
N PRO A 147 -12.27 29.69 -18.64
CA PRO A 147 -11.18 30.42 -19.28
C PRO A 147 -10.11 30.91 -18.29
N GLU A 148 -10.34 30.79 -16.98
CA GLU A 148 -9.38 31.20 -15.96
C GLU A 148 -8.14 30.31 -15.95
N VAL A 149 -6.98 30.94 -16.09
CA VAL A 149 -5.68 30.31 -15.85
C VAL A 149 -5.55 30.14 -14.34
N PHE A 150 -5.77 28.91 -13.86
CA PHE A 150 -5.53 28.58 -12.47
C PHE A 150 -4.02 28.68 -12.19
N SER A 151 -3.64 29.65 -11.35
CA SER A 151 -2.26 29.87 -10.93
C SER A 151 -2.18 29.74 -9.41
N GLN A 152 -1.99 28.51 -8.95
CA GLN A 152 -1.58 28.24 -7.57
C GLN A 152 -0.08 27.90 -7.57
N GLN A 153 0.68 28.58 -6.72
CA GLN A 153 2.07 28.20 -6.47
C GLN A 153 2.11 26.97 -5.55
N ILE A 154 3.07 26.08 -5.79
CA ILE A 154 3.27 24.92 -4.92
C ILE A 154 3.77 25.42 -3.57
N GLU A 155 2.98 25.15 -2.54
CA GLU A 155 3.28 25.51 -1.16
C GLU A 155 4.11 24.40 -0.52
N TYR A 156 5.23 24.79 0.08
CA TYR A 156 6.07 23.90 0.89
C TYR A 156 5.90 24.26 2.36
N ALA A 157 5.80 23.25 3.22
CA ALA A 157 5.72 23.48 4.65
C ALA A 157 7.07 24.01 5.17
N GLU A 158 7.04 25.14 5.88
CA GLU A 158 8.21 25.70 6.54
C GLU A 158 8.35 25.14 7.97
N PRO A 159 9.57 24.73 8.39
CA PRO A 159 9.78 24.25 9.75
C PRO A 159 9.71 25.41 10.75
N ILE A 160 8.99 25.21 11.86
CA ILE A 160 8.92 26.19 12.97
C ILE A 160 10.32 26.45 13.56
N HIS A 161 11.14 25.40 13.64
CA HIS A 161 12.52 25.46 14.10
C HIS A 161 13.43 25.00 12.96
N PRO A 162 14.04 25.92 12.21
CA PRO A 162 14.96 25.55 11.14
C PRO A 162 16.18 24.86 11.74
N VAL A 163 16.68 23.84 11.04
CA VAL A 163 17.92 23.17 11.43
C VAL A 163 19.08 24.08 11.04
N GLU A 164 19.66 24.76 12.03
CA GLU A 164 20.72 25.74 11.80
C GLU A 164 22.07 25.11 11.42
N SER A 165 22.36 23.94 11.98
CA SER A 165 23.57 23.18 11.63
C SER A 165 23.39 21.69 11.91
N ILE A 166 24.00 20.88 11.06
CA ILE A 166 24.17 19.44 11.27
C ILE A 166 25.65 19.11 11.07
N PRO A 167 26.20 18.15 11.85
CA PRO A 167 27.55 17.66 11.60
C PRO A 167 27.69 17.21 10.14
N GLU A 168 28.75 17.64 9.47
CA GLU A 168 28.96 17.43 8.03
C GLU A 168 28.87 15.95 7.63
N TYR A 169 29.38 15.06 8.49
CA TYR A 169 29.34 13.61 8.24
C TYR A 169 27.92 13.02 8.22
N LEU A 170 26.94 13.61 8.93
CA LEU A 170 25.55 13.16 8.88
C LEU A 170 24.82 13.65 7.62
N ASN A 171 25.32 14.73 7.00
CA ASN A 171 24.81 15.29 5.76
C ASN A 171 25.48 14.70 4.50
N ASP A 172 26.45 13.79 4.66
CA ASP A 172 27.18 13.18 3.55
C ASP A 172 26.62 11.79 3.20
N PHE A 173 26.17 11.63 1.95
CA PHE A 173 25.77 10.33 1.41
C PHE A 173 26.88 9.28 1.47
N LYS A 174 28.17 9.67 1.46
CA LYS A 174 29.29 8.71 1.54
C LYS A 174 29.26 7.91 2.84
N LEU A 175 28.97 8.54 3.98
CA LEU A 175 28.89 7.83 5.26
C LEU A 175 27.76 6.79 5.22
N TRP A 176 26.56 7.23 4.85
CA TRP A 176 25.37 6.37 4.83
C TRP A 176 25.49 5.23 3.82
N ASN A 177 26.07 5.47 2.64
CA ASN A 177 26.34 4.43 1.66
C ASN A 177 27.34 3.40 2.18
N ARG A 178 28.39 3.82 2.91
CA ARG A 178 29.33 2.89 3.56
C ARG A 178 28.66 2.05 4.64
N VAL A 179 27.84 2.67 5.49
CA VAL A 179 27.09 1.98 6.54
C VAL A 179 26.14 0.94 5.94
N ILE A 180 25.37 1.32 4.91
CA ILE A 180 24.48 0.40 4.19
C ILE A 180 25.27 -0.76 3.58
N ALA A 181 26.39 -0.49 2.92
CA ALA A 181 27.22 -1.53 2.32
C ALA A 181 27.72 -2.55 3.35
N VAL A 182 28.17 -2.09 4.52
CA VAL A 182 28.59 -2.97 5.62
C VAL A 182 27.42 -3.79 6.15
N LEU A 183 26.25 -3.17 6.40
CA LEU A 183 25.07 -3.87 6.89
C LEU A 183 24.59 -4.93 5.89
N MET A 184 24.60 -4.62 4.59
CA MET A 184 24.27 -5.58 3.53
C MET A 184 25.26 -6.75 3.50
N ALA A 185 26.56 -6.48 3.58
CA ALA A 185 27.58 -7.52 3.58
C ALA A 185 27.43 -8.46 4.80
N VAL A 186 27.17 -7.91 5.99
CA VAL A 186 26.96 -8.71 7.20
C VAL A 186 25.66 -9.52 7.14
N SER A 187 24.57 -8.92 6.67
CA SER A 187 23.24 -9.54 6.70
C SER A 187 23.07 -10.61 5.60
N PHE A 188 23.62 -10.37 4.42
CA PHE A 188 23.40 -11.22 3.24
C PHE A 188 24.66 -11.92 2.74
N GLY A 189 25.86 -11.51 3.14
CA GLY A 189 27.11 -12.08 2.63
C GLY A 189 27.21 -13.57 2.91
N VAL A 190 26.95 -14.00 4.15
CA VAL A 190 26.99 -15.43 4.52
C VAL A 190 25.90 -16.24 3.79
N PRO A 191 24.60 -15.87 3.83
CA PRO A 191 23.56 -16.58 3.09
C PRO A 191 23.82 -16.68 1.58
N ILE A 192 24.32 -15.61 0.96
CA ILE A 192 24.63 -15.59 -0.49
C ILE A 192 25.81 -16.51 -0.79
N LEU A 193 26.89 -16.41 -0.02
CA LEU A 193 28.08 -17.26 -0.21
C LEU A 193 27.74 -18.74 -0.02
N GLN A 194 26.85 -19.06 0.91
CA GLN A 194 26.43 -20.43 1.17
C GLN A 194 25.86 -21.12 -0.09
N PHE A 195 25.12 -20.40 -0.95
CA PHE A 195 24.59 -20.98 -2.19
C PHE A 195 25.68 -21.47 -3.17
N PHE A 196 26.90 -20.96 -3.10
CA PHE A 196 28.01 -21.39 -3.95
C PHE A 196 28.76 -22.62 -3.41
N PHE A 197 28.57 -22.96 -2.14
CA PHE A 197 29.23 -24.10 -1.49
C PHE A 197 28.28 -25.28 -1.24
N MET A 198 26.96 -25.06 -1.36
CA MET A 198 25.97 -26.12 -1.23
C MET A 198 25.86 -26.95 -2.51
N GLU A 199 25.75 -28.27 -2.35
CA GLU A 199 25.31 -29.14 -3.44
C GLU A 199 23.87 -28.78 -3.83
N THR A 200 23.65 -28.44 -5.09
CA THR A 200 22.31 -28.13 -5.61
C THR A 200 21.85 -29.23 -6.55
N PHE A 201 20.63 -29.73 -6.31
CA PHE A 201 19.97 -30.64 -7.23
C PHE A 201 19.11 -29.83 -8.20
N GLY A 202 19.39 -29.92 -9.50
CA GLY A 202 18.61 -29.22 -10.51
C GLY A 202 17.16 -29.68 -10.51
N SER A 203 16.22 -28.75 -10.65
CA SER A 203 14.82 -29.05 -10.96
C SER A 203 14.54 -28.67 -12.41
N PRO A 204 13.92 -29.54 -13.23
CA PRO A 204 13.45 -29.13 -14.55
C PRO A 204 12.40 -28.02 -14.40
N ALA A 205 12.35 -27.10 -15.35
CA ALA A 205 11.25 -26.16 -15.44
C ALA A 205 9.93 -26.92 -15.59
N TRP A 206 8.87 -26.41 -14.96
CA TRP A 206 7.54 -27.00 -15.03
C TRP A 206 6.58 -26.05 -15.74
N GLY A 207 5.72 -26.59 -16.61
CA GLY A 207 4.79 -25.83 -17.44
C GLY A 207 5.06 -26.06 -18.93
N TYR A 208 4.34 -27.01 -19.51
CA TYR A 208 4.10 -27.13 -20.94
C TYR A 208 2.65 -26.74 -21.23
#